data_AF-A0A921KLX2-F1
#
_entry.id   AF-A0A921KLX2-F1
#
_cell.length_a   1.000
_cell.length_b   1.000
_cell.length_c   1.000
_cell.angle_alpha   90.00
_cell.angle_beta   90.00
_cell.angle_gamma   90.00
#
_symmetry.space_group_name_H-M   'P 1'
#
loop_
_entity.id
_entity.type
_entity.pdbx_description
1 polymer ?
#
loop_
_entity_poly.entity_id
_entity_poly.type
_entity_poly.pdbx_seq_one_letter_code
_entity_poly.pdbx_strand_id
1 'polypeptide(L)'
;MRAFLRLLGRLLAVLVAIALVAAAVVTVRGYGMYRAALEETPVERAVDEVRRSDGYVSASELPEAYLSAVVAVEDHRFYDHPGVDLISVCRAAWHDLTTLSLEQGGST
;
A
#
# COMPACT_ATOMS: atom_id res chain seq x y z
N MET A 1 -21.08 -10.05 38.39
CA MET A 1 -19.84 -10.43 37.69
C MET A 1 -20.06 -11.23 36.39
N ARG A 2 -20.73 -12.40 36.40
CA ARG A 2 -20.93 -13.23 35.18
C ARG A 2 -21.83 -12.61 34.09
N ALA A 3 -22.84 -11.81 34.46
CA ALA A 3 -23.67 -11.09 33.48
C ALA A 3 -22.90 -9.95 32.79
N PHE A 4 -22.08 -9.24 33.56
CA PHE A 4 -21.20 -8.18 33.06
C PHE A 4 -20.15 -8.71 32.06
N LEU A 5 -19.47 -9.81 32.40
CA LEU A 5 -18.51 -10.47 31.49
C LEU A 5 -19.15 -10.92 30.17
N ARG A 6 -20.40 -11.40 30.20
CA ARG A 6 -21.16 -11.77 29.00
C ARG A 6 -21.52 -10.55 28.13
N LEU A 7 -21.88 -9.43 28.76
CA LEU A 7 -22.16 -8.18 28.04
C LEU A 7 -20.89 -7.65 27.36
N LEU A 8 -19.76 -7.61 28.10
CA LEU A 8 -18.47 -7.18 27.56
C LEU A 8 -18.02 -8.04 26.37
N GLY A 9 -18.15 -9.38 26.49
CA GLY A 9 -17.83 -10.29 25.39
C GLY A 9 -18.69 -10.08 24.14
N ARG A 10 -19.97 -9.75 24.30
CA ARG A 10 -20.86 -9.42 23.17
C ARG A 10 -20.47 -8.12 22.49
N LEU A 11 -20.12 -7.08 23.26
CA LEU A 11 -19.67 -5.81 22.70
C LEU A 11 -18.35 -5.97 21.92
N LEU A 12 -17.39 -6.72 22.46
CA LEU A 12 -16.16 -7.05 21.76
C LEU A 12 -16.43 -7.82 20.46
N ALA A 13 -17.32 -8.82 20.50
CA ALA A 13 -17.70 -9.58 19.30
C ALA A 13 -18.33 -8.69 18.21
N VAL A 14 -19.17 -7.72 18.61
CA VAL A 14 -19.75 -6.74 17.67
C VAL A 14 -18.66 -5.86 17.07
N LEU A 15 -17.71 -5.36 17.86
CA LEU A 15 -16.59 -4.56 17.36
C LEU A 15 -15.72 -5.34 16.37
N VAL A 16 -15.40 -6.59 16.68
CA VAL A 16 -14.66 -7.48 15.77
C VAL A 16 -15.45 -7.70 14.47
N ALA A 17 -16.76 -7.94 14.55
CA ALA A 17 -17.59 -8.10 13.36
C ALA A 17 -17.59 -6.84 12.47
N ILE A 18 -17.69 -5.65 13.08
CA ILE A 18 -17.60 -4.38 12.35
C ILE A 18 -16.24 -4.23 11.66
N ALA A 19 -15.13 -4.52 12.36
CA ALA A 19 -13.79 -4.44 11.79
C ALA A 19 -13.61 -5.41 10.61
N LEU A 20 -14.14 -6.64 10.72
CA LEU A 20 -14.12 -7.62 9.63
C LEU A 20 -14.92 -7.16 8.42
N VAL A 21 -16.10 -6.60 8.62
CA VAL A 21 -16.92 -6.04 7.53
C VAL A 21 -16.20 -4.86 6.87
N ALA A 22 -15.63 -3.94 7.64
CA ALA A 22 -14.86 -2.82 7.11
C ALA A 22 -13.65 -3.31 6.29
N ALA A 23 -12.88 -4.27 6.81
CA ALA A 23 -11.77 -4.88 6.09
C ALA A 23 -12.23 -5.54 4.77
N ALA A 24 -13.33 -6.30 4.80
CA ALA A 24 -13.89 -6.92 3.60
C ALA A 24 -14.30 -5.87 2.55
N VAL A 25 -14.94 -4.77 2.97
CA VAL A 25 -15.34 -3.68 2.07
C VAL A 25 -14.12 -3.03 1.43
N VAL A 26 -13.09 -2.70 2.22
CA VAL A 26 -11.84 -2.10 1.73
C VAL A 26 -11.15 -3.04 0.74
N THR A 27 -11.03 -4.33 1.07
CA THR A 27 -10.38 -5.31 0.21
C THR A 27 -11.14 -5.51 -1.11
N VAL A 28 -12.46 -5.67 -1.08
CA VAL A 28 -13.26 -5.87 -2.30
C VAL A 28 -13.19 -4.65 -3.21
N ARG A 29 -13.32 -3.44 -2.65
CA ARG A 29 -13.22 -2.19 -3.41
C ARG A 29 -11.81 -2.00 -3.97
N GLY A 30 -10.79 -2.20 -3.15
CA GLY A 30 -9.39 -2.09 -3.55
C GLY A 30 -9.04 -3.07 -4.67
N TYR A 31 -9.51 -4.32 -4.58
CA TYR A 31 -9.34 -5.30 -5.65
C TYR A 31 -10.04 -4.87 -6.94
N GLY A 32 -11.26 -4.33 -6.86
CA GLY A 32 -11.98 -3.77 -8.00
C GLY A 32 -11.22 -2.62 -8.67
N MET A 33 -10.66 -1.70 -7.87
CA MET A 33 -9.83 -0.60 -8.37
C MET A 33 -8.54 -1.11 -9.04
N TYR A 34 -7.86 -2.07 -8.41
CA TYR A 34 -6.67 -2.71 -8.98
C TYR A 34 -6.96 -3.37 -10.33
N ARG A 35 -8.07 -4.10 -10.43
CA ARG A 35 -8.50 -4.75 -11.68
C ARG A 35 -8.85 -3.74 -12.76
N ALA A 36 -9.59 -2.69 -12.42
CA ALA A 36 -9.95 -1.63 -13.36
C ALA A 36 -8.69 -0.91 -13.90
N ALA A 37 -7.72 -0.61 -13.03
CA ALA A 37 -6.46 0.01 -13.43
C ALA A 37 -5.65 -0.87 -14.41
N LEU A 38 -5.60 -2.18 -14.16
CA LEU A 38 -4.93 -3.12 -15.07
C LEU A 38 -5.65 -3.30 -16.40
N GLU A 39 -6.98 -3.20 -16.42
CA GLU A 39 -7.77 -3.27 -17.64
C GLU A 39 -7.62 -2.00 -18.49
N GLU A 40 -7.57 -0.84 -17.84
CA GLU A 40 -7.32 0.45 -18.48
C GLU A 40 -5.89 0.50 -19.04
N THR A 41 -4.89 0.26 -18.19
CA THR A 41 -3.47 0.29 -18.56
C THR A 41 -2.75 -0.94 -17.99
N PRO A 42 -2.59 -2.01 -18.80
CA PRO A 42 -1.74 -3.14 -18.45
C PRO A 42 -0.31 -2.68 -18.17
N VAL A 43 0.35 -3.32 -17.20
CA VAL A 43 1.71 -2.95 -16.76
C VAL A 43 2.70 -2.98 -17.93
N GLU A 44 2.57 -3.97 -18.80
CA GLU A 44 3.43 -4.12 -19.98
C GLU A 44 3.29 -2.91 -20.92
N ARG A 45 2.06 -2.41 -21.11
CA ARG A 45 1.81 -1.22 -21.93
C ARG A 45 2.42 0.03 -21.29
N ALA A 46 2.23 0.22 -19.99
CA ALA A 46 2.80 1.36 -19.27
C ALA A 46 4.34 1.37 -19.36
N VAL A 47 4.97 0.22 -19.13
CA VAL A 47 6.43 0.05 -19.24
C VAL A 47 6.91 0.33 -20.65
N ASP A 48 6.23 -0.20 -21.65
CA ASP A 48 6.54 0.00 -23.06
C ASP A 48 6.41 1.47 -23.49
N GLU A 49 5.42 2.19 -23.00
CA GLU A 49 5.22 3.62 -23.26
C GLU A 49 6.38 4.44 -22.68
N VAL A 50 6.75 4.18 -21.42
CA VAL A 50 7.93 4.83 -20.79
C VAL A 50 9.21 4.52 -21.55
N ARG A 51 9.41 3.27 -21.99
CA ARG A 51 10.61 2.87 -22.76
C ARG A 51 10.70 3.50 -24.14
N ARG A 52 9.56 3.90 -24.74
CA ARG A 52 9.52 4.60 -26.04
C ARG A 52 9.63 6.11 -25.90
N SER A 53 9.59 6.66 -24.69
CA SER A 53 9.70 8.11 -24.48
C SER A 53 11.09 8.64 -24.88
N ASP A 54 11.11 9.83 -25.47
CA ASP A 54 12.35 10.49 -25.83
C ASP A 54 13.19 10.75 -24.57
N GLY A 55 14.46 10.33 -24.59
CA GLY A 55 15.36 10.47 -23.44
C GLY A 55 15.29 9.34 -22.41
N TYR A 56 14.60 8.23 -22.71
CA TYR A 56 14.69 7.02 -21.89
C TYR A 56 16.13 6.49 -21.82
N VAL A 57 16.59 6.18 -20.62
CA VAL A 57 17.89 5.56 -20.33
C VAL A 57 17.66 4.32 -19.49
N SER A 58 18.30 3.20 -19.82
CA SER A 58 18.16 1.98 -19.03
C SER A 58 18.86 2.13 -17.67
N ALA A 59 18.34 1.46 -16.63
CA ALA A 59 18.95 1.50 -15.31
C ALA A 59 20.42 1.05 -15.32
N SER A 60 20.78 0.11 -16.19
CA SER A 60 22.17 -0.38 -16.37
C SER A 60 23.15 0.64 -16.94
N GLU A 61 22.65 1.72 -17.57
CA GLU A 61 23.48 2.80 -18.10
C GLU A 61 23.70 3.93 -17.08
N LEU A 62 22.99 3.89 -15.95
CA LEU A 62 23.10 4.90 -14.91
C LEU A 62 24.27 4.59 -13.96
N PRO A 63 24.95 5.61 -13.41
CA PRO A 63 25.96 5.42 -12.39
C PRO A 63 25.39 4.74 -11.14
N GLU A 64 26.11 3.78 -10.57
CA GLU A 64 25.69 3.08 -9.34
C GLU A 64 25.38 4.04 -8.18
N ALA A 65 26.19 5.10 -8.04
CA ALA A 65 25.97 6.12 -7.02
C ALA A 65 24.63 6.85 -7.17
N TYR A 66 24.13 7.00 -8.40
CA TYR A 66 22.82 7.58 -8.67
C TYR A 66 21.70 6.61 -8.25
N LEU A 67 21.77 5.35 -8.68
CA LEU A 67 20.80 4.31 -8.30
C LEU A 67 20.72 4.15 -6.78
N SER A 68 21.87 4.06 -6.12
CA SER A 68 21.97 3.97 -4.67
C SER A 68 21.37 5.19 -3.96
N ALA A 69 21.58 6.40 -4.49
CA ALA A 69 21.01 7.62 -3.90
C ALA A 69 19.48 7.67 -4.05
N VAL A 70 18.94 7.28 -5.21
CA VAL A 70 17.49 7.23 -5.44
C VAL A 70 16.84 6.21 -4.51
N VAL A 71 17.39 4.99 -4.43
CA VAL A 71 16.90 3.96 -3.51
C VAL A 71 16.99 4.46 -2.06
N ALA A 72 18.10 5.06 -1.64
CA ALA A 72 18.24 5.55 -0.26
C ALA A 72 17.22 6.64 0.11
N VAL A 73 16.79 7.49 -0.82
CA VAL A 73 15.88 8.62 -0.57
C VAL A 73 14.42 8.24 -0.75
N GLU A 74 14.09 7.56 -1.84
CA GLU A 74 12.71 7.21 -2.19
C GLU A 74 12.24 5.97 -1.43
N ASP A 75 13.08 4.93 -1.39
CA ASP A 75 12.74 3.65 -0.77
C ASP A 75 13.97 2.82 -0.40
N HIS A 76 14.48 3.05 0.81
CA HIS A 76 15.64 2.33 1.33
C HIS A 76 15.44 0.80 1.45
N ARG A 77 14.20 0.29 1.32
CA ARG A 77 13.85 -1.14 1.37
C ARG A 77 13.40 -1.69 0.04
N PHE A 78 13.61 -0.97 -1.06
CA PHE A 78 13.14 -1.35 -2.39
C PHE A 78 13.46 -2.80 -2.79
N TYR A 79 14.63 -3.30 -2.40
CA TYR A 79 15.05 -4.67 -2.71
C TYR A 79 14.60 -5.72 -1.68
N ASP A 80 13.98 -5.31 -0.57
CA ASP A 80 13.52 -6.17 0.53
C ASP A 80 12.04 -6.58 0.38
N HIS A 81 11.27 -5.93 -0.50
CA HIS A 81 9.85 -6.25 -0.72
C HIS A 81 9.50 -6.43 -2.21
N PRO A 82 8.43 -7.18 -2.53
CA PRO A 82 8.07 -7.51 -3.92
C PRO A 82 7.26 -6.38 -4.61
N GLY A 83 7.62 -5.11 -4.37
CA GLY A 83 6.94 -3.94 -4.93
C GLY A 83 5.73 -3.43 -4.14
N VAL A 84 5.45 -4.01 -2.96
CA VAL A 84 4.52 -3.45 -1.95
C VAL A 84 5.13 -3.58 -0.55
N ASP A 85 5.39 -2.47 0.12
CA ASP A 85 5.96 -2.38 1.47
C ASP A 85 4.83 -2.32 2.51
N LEU A 86 4.43 -3.50 2.98
CA LEU A 86 3.41 -3.65 4.00
C LEU A 86 3.73 -2.88 5.29
N ILE A 87 5.01 -2.69 5.62
CA ILE A 87 5.41 -1.96 6.82
C ILE A 87 5.13 -0.47 6.62
N SER A 88 5.45 0.09 5.45
CA SER A 88 5.14 1.49 5.11
C SER A 88 3.64 1.75 5.06
N VAL A 89 2.87 0.82 4.48
CA VAL A 89 1.39 0.87 4.47
C VAL A 89 0.82 0.86 5.89
N CYS A 90 1.26 -0.07 6.75
CA CYS A 90 0.79 -0.14 8.13
C CYS A 90 1.17 1.11 8.94
N ARG A 91 2.38 1.64 8.76
CA ARG A 91 2.83 2.89 9.40
C ARG A 91 1.95 4.06 8.98
N ALA A 92 1.70 4.22 7.68
CA ALA A 92 0.88 5.29 7.14
C ALA A 92 -0.56 5.19 7.66
N ALA A 93 -1.17 3.99 7.60
CA ALA A 93 -2.50 3.76 8.14
C ALA A 93 -2.58 4.08 9.63
N TRP A 94 -1.57 3.71 10.43
CA TRP A 94 -1.52 4.07 11.85
C TRP A 94 -1.45 5.58 12.04
N HIS A 95 -0.56 6.27 11.33
CA HIS A 95 -0.40 7.72 11.42
C HIS A 95 -1.71 8.44 11.08
N ASP A 96 -2.32 8.08 9.96
CA ASP A 96 -3.55 8.72 9.47
C ASP A 96 -4.74 8.46 10.40
N LEU A 97 -4.82 7.26 11.01
CA LEU A 97 -5.83 6.98 12.03
C LEU A 97 -5.59 7.78 13.31
N THR A 98 -4.34 8.02 13.70
CA THR A 98 -4.03 8.79 14.91
C THR A 98 -4.20 10.30 14.73
N THR A 99 -3.93 10.81 13.53
CA THR A 99 -4.10 12.23 13.18
C THR A 99 -5.50 12.55 12.67
N LEU A 100 -6.29 11.51 12.35
CA LEU A 100 -7.61 11.61 11.71
C LEU A 100 -7.56 12.42 10.40
N SER A 101 -6.43 12.36 9.72
CA SER A 101 -6.08 13.13 8.52
C SER A 101 -5.26 12.24 7.60
N LEU A 102 -5.45 12.37 6.27
CA LEU A 102 -4.69 11.60 5.29
C LEU A 102 -3.39 12.33 4.97
N GLU A 103 -2.38 12.15 5.81
CA GLU A 103 -1.13 12.91 5.76
C GLU A 103 0.06 12.06 5.27
N GLN A 104 0.03 10.75 5.53
CA GLN A 104 1.11 9.86 5.14
C GLN A 104 0.69 8.89 4.04
N GLY A 105 1.51 8.83 2.99
CA GLY A 105 1.45 7.74 2.03
C GLY A 105 2.14 6.49 2.57
N GLY A 106 1.57 5.33 2.25
CA GLY A 106 2.25 4.04 2.37
C GLY A 106 3.10 3.74 1.14
N SER A 107 3.86 4.74 0.66
CA SER A 107 4.68 4.63 -0.54
C SER A 107 5.73 3.52 -0.39
N THR A 108 5.93 2.85 -1.52
CA THR A 108 6.60 1.57 -1.78
C THR A 108 5.99 0.32 -1.19
#